data_AF-G0UHQ7-F1
#
_entry.id   AF-G0UHQ7-F1
#
_cell.length_a   1.000
_cell.length_b   1.000
_cell.length_c   1.000
_cell.angle_alpha   90.00
_cell.angle_beta   90.00
_cell.angle_gamma   90.00
#
_symmetry.space_group_name_H-M   'P 1'
#
loop_
_entity.id
_entity.type
_entity.pdbx_description
1 polymer ?
#
loop_
_entity_poly.entity_id
_entity_poly.type
_entity_poly.pdbx_seq_one_letter_code
_entity_poly.pdbx_strand_id
1 'polypeptide(L)'
;MTLTPRISIATMMTVLPLKGKMFFEKSADGYFKTSDIGPQIDIFVKDPADVEQMLTEFNYAIDEHSVDENKNEFIQYTDLKLVK
;
A
#
# COMPACT_ATOMS: atom_id res chain seq x y z
N MET A 1 0.85 7.98 -25.55
CA MET A 1 0.13 7.63 -24.31
C MET A 1 0.97 6.61 -23.58
N THR A 2 1.60 6.99 -22.48
CA THR A 2 2.33 6.04 -21.63
C THR A 2 1.29 5.35 -20.76
N LEU A 3 0.91 4.13 -21.11
CA LEU A 3 0.05 3.28 -20.29
C LEU A 3 0.89 2.83 -19.09
N THR A 4 0.85 3.58 -17.99
CA THR A 4 1.35 3.09 -16.70
C THR A 4 0.46 1.90 -16.34
N PRO A 5 1.01 0.67 -16.26
CA PRO A 5 0.19 -0.51 -16.00
C PRO A 5 -0.50 -0.35 -14.64
N ARG A 6 -1.83 -0.35 -14.64
CA ARG A 6 -2.64 -0.40 -13.42
C ARG A 6 -2.63 -1.83 -12.92
N ILE A 7 -1.69 -2.15 -12.04
CA ILE A 7 -1.64 -3.45 -11.38
C ILE A 7 -2.77 -3.49 -10.35
N SER A 8 -3.53 -4.58 -10.34
CA SER A 8 -4.62 -4.74 -9.37
C SER A 8 -4.05 -4.91 -7.96
N ILE A 9 -4.77 -4.44 -6.95
CA ILE A 9 -4.35 -4.53 -5.55
C ILE A 9 -4.15 -6.01 -5.13
N ALA A 10 -4.95 -6.94 -5.67
CA ALA A 10 -4.77 -8.38 -5.46
C ALA A 10 -3.42 -8.92 -6.00
N THR A 11 -2.90 -8.35 -7.09
CA THR A 11 -1.59 -8.72 -7.66
C THR A 11 -0.43 -8.13 -6.85
N MET A 12 -0.64 -7.02 -6.13
CA MET A 12 0.35 -6.46 -5.20
C MET A 12 0.65 -7.42 -4.04
N MET A 13 -0.37 -8.08 -3.51
CA MET A 13 -0.25 -8.92 -2.31
C MET A 13 0.61 -10.16 -2.49
N THR A 14 0.77 -10.65 -3.72
CA THR A 14 1.64 -11.80 -4.01
C THR A 14 3.13 -11.47 -3.94
N VAL A 15 3.47 -10.18 -3.92
CA VAL A 15 4.85 -9.68 -3.96
C VAL A 15 5.21 -8.80 -2.77
N LEU A 16 4.28 -8.56 -1.85
CA LEU A 16 4.58 -7.78 -0.65
C LEU A 16 5.60 -8.50 0.25
N PRO A 17 6.58 -7.77 0.80
CA PRO A 17 7.47 -8.32 1.80
C PRO A 17 6.71 -8.63 3.10
N LEU A 18 7.25 -9.58 3.86
CA LEU A 18 6.73 -10.04 5.15
C LEU A 18 6.57 -8.91 6.19
N LYS A 19 7.33 -7.84 6.03
CA LYS A 19 7.21 -6.59 6.76
C LYS A 19 7.54 -5.47 5.81
N GLY A 20 6.73 -4.41 5.79
CA GLY A 20 6.90 -3.35 4.82
C GLY A 20 6.39 -2.01 5.32
N LYS A 21 6.69 -0.99 4.52
CA LYS A 21 6.28 0.39 4.72
C LYS A 21 5.74 0.88 3.38
N MET A 22 4.49 1.31 3.35
CA MET A 22 3.86 1.91 2.19
C MET A 22 3.69 3.41 2.44
N PHE A 23 4.18 4.20 1.50
CA PHE A 23 3.95 5.65 1.49
C PHE A 23 3.04 5.99 0.34
N PHE A 24 1.90 6.62 0.63
CA PHE A 24 0.85 6.98 -0.30
C PHE A 24 0.88 8.48 -0.55
N GLU A 25 1.43 8.88 -1.70
CA GLU A 25 1.41 10.27 -2.15
C GLU A 25 0.10 10.58 -2.87
N LYS A 26 -0.61 11.62 -2.42
CA LYS A 26 -1.87 12.02 -3.05
C LYS A 26 -1.61 12.76 -4.36
N SER A 27 -2.09 12.21 -5.47
CA SER A 27 -2.03 12.82 -6.78
C SER A 27 -3.09 13.92 -6.96
N ALA A 28 -2.87 14.80 -7.93
CA ALA A 28 -3.84 15.85 -8.30
C ALA A 28 -5.20 15.29 -8.74
N ASP A 29 -5.22 14.06 -9.24
CA ASP A 29 -6.43 13.34 -9.67
C ASP A 29 -7.18 12.67 -8.50
N GLY A 30 -6.68 12.82 -7.27
CA GLY A 30 -7.28 12.24 -6.06
C GLY A 30 -6.97 10.76 -5.84
N TYR A 31 -6.03 10.19 -6.61
CA TYR A 31 -5.51 8.84 -6.40
C TYR A 31 -4.26 8.89 -5.52
N PHE A 32 -3.96 7.81 -4.83
CA PHE A 32 -2.75 7.68 -4.04
C PHE A 32 -1.75 6.78 -4.74
N LYS A 33 -0.53 7.27 -4.89
CA LYS A 33 0.60 6.51 -5.44
C LYS A 33 1.40 5.90 -4.29
N THR A 34 1.57 4.58 -4.27
CA THR A 34 2.48 3.91 -3.33
C THR A 34 3.76 3.41 -3.99
N SER A 35 4.87 3.51 -3.25
CA SER A 35 6.17 2.96 -3.59
C SER A 35 6.69 2.12 -2.43
N ASP A 36 6.88 0.82 -2.67
CA ASP A 36 7.43 -0.12 -1.69
C ASP A 36 8.97 -0.16 -1.74
N ILE A 37 9.60 -0.71 -0.69
CA ILE A 37 11.05 -0.92 -0.54
C ILE A 37 11.50 -2.22 -1.27
N GLY A 38 10.56 -2.97 -1.87
CA GLY A 38 10.81 -4.08 -2.80
C GLY A 38 11.01 -3.65 -4.26
N PRO A 39 10.75 -4.51 -5.27
CA PRO A 39 10.67 -4.05 -6.65
C PRO A 39 9.74 -2.84 -6.70
N GLN A 40 10.17 -1.77 -7.37
CA GLN A 40 9.45 -0.51 -7.37
C GLN A 40 8.15 -0.67 -8.16
N ILE A 41 7.07 -1.00 -7.46
CA ILE A 41 5.73 -1.16 -8.04
C ILE A 41 4.95 0.10 -7.71
N ASP A 42 4.71 0.91 -8.74
CA ASP A 42 3.86 2.08 -8.65
C ASP A 42 2.39 1.64 -8.69
N ILE A 43 1.65 1.86 -7.60
CA ILE A 43 0.25 1.46 -7.51
C ILE A 43 -0.60 2.68 -7.23
N PHE A 44 -1.69 2.80 -7.98
CA PHE A 44 -2.66 3.86 -7.83
C PHE A 44 -3.93 3.31 -7.18
N VAL A 45 -4.20 3.75 -5.96
CA VAL A 45 -5.44 3.41 -5.24
C VAL A 45 -6.34 4.64 -5.14
N LYS A 46 -7.65 4.41 -5.07
CA LYS A 46 -8.63 5.48 -4.95
C LYS A 46 -8.75 5.97 -3.51
N ASP A 47 -8.63 5.04 -2.56
CA ASP A 47 -8.66 5.30 -1.12
C ASP A 47 -7.63 4.39 -0.42
N PRO A 48 -6.74 4.92 0.45
CA PRO A 48 -5.81 4.10 1.23
C PRO A 48 -6.51 3.15 2.21
N ALA A 49 -7.74 3.46 2.62
CA ALA A 49 -8.56 2.57 3.44
C ALA A 49 -8.84 1.23 2.74
N ASP A 50 -8.90 1.21 1.39
CA ASP A 50 -9.03 -0.02 0.61
C ASP A 50 -7.80 -0.94 0.83
N VAL A 51 -6.62 -0.35 1.03
CA VAL A 51 -5.38 -1.09 1.27
C VAL A 51 -5.32 -1.61 2.71
N GLU A 52 -5.75 -0.84 3.70
CA GLU A 52 -5.83 -1.29 5.09
C GLU A 52 -6.78 -2.47 5.28
N GLN A 53 -7.99 -2.36 4.70
CA GLN A 53 -8.96 -3.44 4.71
C GLN A 53 -8.35 -4.69 4.10
N MET A 54 -7.70 -4.54 2.94
CA MET A 54 -7.07 -5.66 2.27
C MET A 54 -5.90 -6.25 3.10
N LEU A 55 -5.02 -5.44 3.67
CA LEU A 55 -3.94 -5.93 4.55
C LEU A 55 -4.51 -6.80 5.67
N THR A 56 -5.60 -6.35 6.29
CA THR A 56 -6.33 -7.10 7.32
C THR A 56 -6.90 -8.42 6.78
N GLU A 57 -7.56 -8.41 5.61
CA GLU A 57 -8.11 -9.61 4.96
C GLU A 57 -7.04 -10.66 4.63
N PHE A 58 -5.84 -10.23 4.28
CA PHE A 58 -4.70 -11.10 3.97
C PHE A 58 -3.88 -11.49 5.20
N ASN A 59 -4.35 -11.18 6.41
CA ASN A 59 -3.74 -11.51 7.68
C ASN A 59 -2.39 -10.79 7.92
N TYR A 60 -2.29 -9.55 7.49
CA TYR A 60 -1.26 -8.61 7.91
C TYR A 60 -1.79 -7.74 9.06
N ALA A 61 -0.93 -7.44 10.03
CA ALA A 61 -1.18 -6.42 11.04
C ALA A 61 -0.69 -5.07 10.53
N ILE A 62 -1.48 -4.02 10.79
CA ILE A 62 -1.06 -2.63 10.62
C ILE A 62 -0.35 -2.23 11.92
N ASP A 63 0.95 -2.00 11.83
CA ASP A 63 1.78 -1.56 12.97
C ASP A 63 1.60 -0.07 13.25
N GLU A 64 1.48 0.73 12.19
CA GLU A 64 1.39 2.19 12.25
C GLU A 64 0.63 2.70 11.03
N HIS A 65 -0.26 3.67 11.25
CA HIS A 65 -0.88 4.45 10.19
C HIS A 65 -0.86 5.92 10.58
N SER A 66 -0.30 6.76 9.71
CA SER A 66 -0.20 8.20 9.95
C SER A 66 -0.53 8.99 8.68
N VAL A 67 -1.04 10.20 8.86
CA VAL A 67 -1.40 11.13 7.78
C VAL A 67 -0.67 12.44 7.99
N ASP A 68 0.01 12.94 6.96
CA ASP A 68 0.77 14.20 7.03
C ASP A 68 -0.10 15.44 6.72
N GLU A 69 0.49 16.63 6.83
CA GLU A 69 -0.19 17.91 6.54
C GLU A 69 -0.67 18.04 5.08
N ASN A 70 -0.04 17.30 4.17
CA ASN A 70 -0.39 17.26 2.75
C ASN A 70 -1.42 16.17 2.42
N LYS A 71 -1.95 15.47 3.44
CA LYS A 71 -2.85 14.31 3.30
C LYS A 71 -2.20 13.14 2.57
N ASN A 72 -0.88 13.02 2.61
CA ASN A 72 -0.20 11.79 2.27
C ASN A 72 -0.36 10.81 3.42
N GLU A 73 -0.43 9.53 3.11
CA GLU A 73 -0.62 8.48 4.12
C GLU A 73 0.60 7.58 4.20
N PHE A 74 0.91 7.13 5.40
CA PHE A 74 1.99 6.20 5.65
C PHE A 74 1.45 5.02 6.45
N ILE A 75 1.64 3.81 5.92
CA ILE A 75 1.19 2.57 6.53
C ILE A 75 2.38 1.63 6.71
N GLN A 76 2.65 1.23 7.95
CA GLN A 76 3.58 0.15 8.26
C GLN A 76 2.80 -1.13 8.57
N TYR A 77 3.24 -2.25 8.04
CA TYR A 77 2.55 -3.53 8.20
C TYR A 77 3.51 -4.70 8.42
N THR A 78 3.02 -5.76 9.07
CA THR A 78 3.74 -7.01 9.34
C THR A 78 2.83 -8.22 9.08
N ASP A 79 3.32 -9.25 8.38
CA ASP A 79 2.59 -10.50 8.13
C ASP A 79 2.41 -11.30 9.42
N LEU A 80 1.16 -11.57 9.81
CA LEU A 80 0.84 -12.33 11.03
C LEU A 80 1.03 -13.84 10.85
N LYS A 81 1.21 -14.35 9.63
CA LYS A 81 1.49 -15.78 9.38
C LYS A 81 2.84 -16.23 9.93
N LEU A 82 3.77 -15.29 10.18
CA LEU A 82 5.07 -15.55 10.80
C LEU A 82 5.11 -15.38 12.32
N VAL A 83 4.00 -14.95 12.94
CA VAL A 83 3.89 -14.78 14.40
C VAL A 83 3.42 -16.08 15.09
N LYS A 84 3.42 -17.21 14.37
CA LYS A 84 3.17 -18.55 14.91
C LYS A 84 4.42 -19.42 14.94
#